data_AF-A0A8T4RE84-F1
#
_entry.id   AF-A0A8T4RE84-F1
#
_cell.length_a   1.000
_cell.length_b   1.000
_cell.length_c   1.000
_cell.angle_alpha   90.00
_cell.angle_beta   90.00
_cell.angle_gamma   90.00
#
_symmetry.space_group_name_H-M   'P 1'
#
loop_
_entity.id
_entity.type
_entity.pdbx_description
1 polymer ?
#
loop_
_entity_poly.entity_id
_entity_poly.type
_entity_poly.pdbx_seq_one_letter_code
_entity_poly.pdbx_strand_id
1 'polypeptide(L)'
;MHKILFTIIIALLALPFALAQIPWEVSDQRCHNKVLDQFELCERYANETRCDALGEILEVDTACDTAHCTCLPRVNKAFCGNNQREGIEVCDGTGDDKCAEYGQRVNMTLVCNPKTCGCSINEKLPADYNPVAIETLANSTQKITVCGDKKVERDEDCDPPNTLCTTYRKEAGVCTQKCKCLPPDMLDKEDEITAPFNVSTTNETNTTLTNTSELLTPPESENNTTQELSEEPPEQGFFARFISWLAGLFS
;
A
#
# COMPACT_ATOMS: atom_id res chain seq x y z
N MET A 1 -31.55 -28.42 -7.29
CA MET A 1 -30.21 -28.40 -6.67
C MET A 1 -29.32 -27.26 -7.15
N HIS A 2 -29.20 -26.99 -8.46
CA HIS A 2 -28.33 -25.91 -8.97
C HIS A 2 -28.67 -24.49 -8.45
N LYS A 3 -29.95 -24.18 -8.21
CA LYS A 3 -30.38 -22.86 -7.72
C LYS A 3 -30.00 -22.56 -6.26
N ILE A 4 -29.88 -23.60 -5.41
CA ILE A 4 -29.52 -23.46 -3.98
C ILE A 4 -27.99 -23.29 -3.85
N LEU A 5 -27.22 -24.01 -4.65
CA LEU A 5 -25.77 -23.87 -4.71
C LEU A 5 -25.35 -22.46 -5.17
N PHE A 6 -26.07 -21.89 -6.15
CA PHE A 6 -25.81 -20.53 -6.65
C PHE A 6 -26.13 -19.44 -5.61
N THR A 7 -27.17 -19.61 -4.79
CA THR A 7 -27.52 -18.63 -3.74
C THR A 7 -26.53 -18.65 -2.58
N ILE A 8 -25.99 -19.83 -2.24
CA ILE A 8 -24.95 -19.97 -1.21
C ILE A 8 -23.63 -19.33 -1.67
N ILE A 9 -23.23 -19.51 -2.94
CA ILE A 9 -22.00 -18.90 -3.49
C ILE A 9 -22.13 -17.36 -3.53
N ILE A 10 -23.29 -16.82 -3.90
CA ILE A 10 -23.53 -15.36 -3.90
C ILE A 10 -23.56 -14.79 -2.46
N ALA A 11 -24.08 -15.53 -1.48
CA ALA A 11 -24.04 -15.13 -0.08
C ALA A 11 -22.64 -15.21 0.54
N LEU A 12 -21.80 -16.15 0.10
CA LEU A 12 -20.39 -16.28 0.50
C LEU A 12 -19.47 -15.22 -0.14
N LEU A 13 -19.82 -14.71 -1.32
CA LEU A 13 -19.16 -13.54 -1.92
C LEU A 13 -19.59 -12.21 -1.25
N ALA A 14 -20.55 -12.25 -0.31
CA ALA A 14 -21.12 -11.06 0.33
C ALA A 14 -20.65 -10.80 1.78
N LEU A 15 -19.70 -11.58 2.32
CA LEU A 15 -19.18 -11.38 3.70
C LEU A 15 -17.69 -11.74 3.79
N PRO A 16 -16.85 -11.02 4.55
CA PRO A 16 -16.98 -9.67 5.11
C PRO A 16 -16.02 -8.70 4.42
N PHE A 17 -16.47 -7.46 4.22
CA PHE A 17 -15.54 -6.34 4.10
C PHE A 17 -14.83 -6.25 5.44
N ALA A 18 -13.62 -6.79 5.52
CA ALA A 18 -12.74 -6.54 6.64
C ALA A 18 -12.48 -5.04 6.65
N LEU A 19 -12.72 -4.38 7.78
CA LEU A 19 -12.63 -2.93 7.84
C LEU A 19 -11.30 -2.51 8.46
N ALA A 20 -10.83 -1.40 7.96
CA ALA A 20 -9.56 -0.82 8.31
C ALA A 20 -9.63 -0.08 9.65
N GLN A 21 -8.51 -0.05 10.37
CA GLN A 21 -8.36 0.73 11.59
C GLN A 21 -8.33 2.24 11.30
N ILE A 22 -7.88 2.63 10.10
CA ILE A 22 -8.04 3.94 9.46
C ILE A 22 -8.62 3.70 8.06
N PRO A 23 -9.59 4.48 7.55
CA PRO A 23 -10.24 4.22 6.26
C PRO A 23 -9.24 4.12 5.10
N TRP A 24 -9.33 3.06 4.28
CA TRP A 24 -8.41 2.86 3.14
C TRP A 24 -8.54 3.93 2.08
N GLU A 25 -9.71 4.55 1.95
CA GLU A 25 -9.92 5.64 1.01
C GLU A 25 -8.99 6.83 1.26
N VAL A 26 -8.36 6.87 2.45
CA VAL A 26 -7.33 7.83 2.81
C VAL A 26 -5.93 7.27 2.58
N SER A 27 -5.59 6.11 3.14
CA SER A 27 -4.24 5.54 3.03
C SER A 27 -3.88 5.15 1.60
N ASP A 28 -4.85 4.66 0.81
CA ASP A 28 -4.65 4.26 -0.58
C ASP A 28 -4.30 5.45 -1.49
N GLN A 29 -4.56 6.70 -1.07
CA GLN A 29 -4.27 7.89 -1.91
C GLN A 29 -2.78 8.07 -2.17
N ARG A 30 -1.94 7.59 -1.25
CA ARG A 30 -0.49 7.81 -1.28
C ARG A 30 0.35 6.56 -1.06
N CYS A 31 -0.31 5.43 -0.78
CA CYS A 31 0.36 4.16 -0.61
C CYS A 31 1.28 3.82 -1.80
N HIS A 32 2.46 3.25 -1.49
CA HIS A 32 3.56 2.92 -2.41
C HIS A 32 4.39 4.10 -2.91
N ASN A 33 4.23 5.29 -2.32
CA ASN A 33 5.06 6.45 -2.63
C ASN A 33 6.46 6.39 -1.95
N LYS A 34 6.72 5.37 -1.11
CA LYS A 34 7.98 5.16 -0.34
C LYS A 34 8.19 6.14 0.81
N VAL A 35 7.17 6.91 1.18
CA VAL A 35 7.20 7.93 2.21
C VAL A 35 6.06 7.66 3.17
N LEU A 36 6.38 7.16 4.36
CA LEU A 36 5.39 6.95 5.42
C LEU A 36 4.83 8.28 5.90
N ASP A 37 3.74 8.74 5.30
CA ASP A 37 3.09 9.99 5.67
C ASP A 37 2.15 9.83 6.87
N GLN A 38 1.53 10.92 7.32
CA GLN A 38 0.73 10.92 8.55
C GLN A 38 -0.57 10.10 8.47
N PHE A 39 -1.06 9.74 7.29
CA PHE A 39 -2.31 8.97 7.13
C PHE A 39 -2.09 7.51 6.72
N GLU A 40 -0.84 7.11 6.52
CA GLU A 40 -0.42 5.72 6.33
C GLU A 40 0.01 5.10 7.66
N LEU A 41 -0.22 3.80 7.84
CA LEU A 41 0.24 3.06 9.01
C LEU A 41 1.51 2.26 8.74
N CYS A 42 1.80 1.99 7.49
CA CYS A 42 3.04 1.33 7.08
C CYS A 42 3.30 1.59 5.59
N GLU A 43 4.52 1.29 5.13
CA GLU A 43 4.89 1.38 3.72
C GLU A 43 5.91 0.28 3.41
N ARG A 44 5.84 -0.30 2.22
CA ARG A 44 6.65 -1.45 1.76
C ARG A 44 8.15 -1.19 1.82
N TYR A 45 8.56 0.06 1.63
CA TYR A 45 9.97 0.47 1.57
C TYR A 45 10.38 1.39 2.72
N ALA A 46 9.48 1.64 3.67
CA ALA A 46 9.82 2.35 4.90
C ALA A 46 10.40 1.35 5.91
N ASN A 47 11.43 1.77 6.63
CA ASN A 47 11.99 0.98 7.73
C ASN A 47 11.16 1.09 9.02
N GLU A 48 10.16 1.96 9.04
CA GLU A 48 9.31 2.25 10.18
C GLU A 48 7.87 1.87 9.86
N THR A 49 7.15 1.42 10.88
CA THR A 49 5.71 1.15 10.82
C THR A 49 5.04 1.67 12.07
N ARG A 50 3.78 2.10 11.92
CA ARG A 50 2.88 2.47 13.01
C ARG A 50 1.99 1.30 13.44
N CYS A 51 2.10 0.15 12.79
CA CYS A 51 1.36 -1.05 13.18
C CYS A 51 1.81 -1.59 14.54
N ASP A 52 3.09 -1.48 14.88
CA ASP A 52 3.58 -1.89 16.21
C ASP A 52 2.87 -1.13 17.34
N ALA A 53 2.63 0.18 17.16
CA ALA A 53 1.87 0.99 18.12
C ALA A 53 0.41 0.53 18.27
N LEU A 54 -0.22 0.09 17.18
CA LEU A 54 -1.55 -0.51 17.22
C LEU A 54 -1.52 -1.86 17.95
N GLY A 55 -0.52 -2.69 17.68
CA GLY A 55 -0.33 -3.98 18.32
C GLY A 55 -0.10 -3.87 19.83
N GLU A 56 0.68 -2.89 20.27
CA GLU A 56 0.89 -2.58 21.69
C GLU A 56 -0.42 -2.19 22.39
N ILE A 57 -1.25 -1.35 21.76
CA ILE A 57 -2.50 -0.86 22.36
C ILE A 57 -3.56 -1.96 22.46
N LEU A 58 -3.61 -2.81 21.44
CA LEU A 58 -4.62 -3.87 21.34
C LEU A 58 -4.14 -5.21 21.93
N GLU A 59 -2.86 -5.30 22.30
CA GLU A 59 -2.20 -6.52 22.78
C GLU A 59 -2.31 -7.68 21.76
N VAL A 60 -2.07 -7.36 20.49
CA VAL A 60 -2.16 -8.29 19.36
C VAL A 60 -0.98 -8.14 18.42
N ASP A 61 -0.55 -9.25 17.83
CA ASP A 61 0.45 -9.20 16.76
C ASP A 61 -0.16 -8.54 15.53
N THR A 62 0.55 -7.53 15.01
CA THR A 62 0.16 -6.84 13.78
C THR A 62 1.22 -6.98 12.70
N ALA A 63 0.81 -6.79 11.46
CA ALA A 63 1.70 -6.78 10.31
C ALA A 63 1.29 -5.67 9.34
N CYS A 64 2.26 -5.17 8.59
CA CYS A 64 1.99 -4.20 7.53
C CYS A 64 1.18 -4.86 6.40
N ASP A 65 0.01 -4.31 6.12
CA ASP A 65 -0.67 -4.51 4.86
C ASP A 65 -0.11 -3.57 3.81
N THR A 66 0.94 -4.04 3.13
CA THR A 66 1.57 -3.23 2.09
C THR A 66 0.63 -2.87 0.94
N ALA A 67 -0.49 -3.57 0.71
CA ALA A 67 -1.39 -3.25 -0.40
C ALA A 67 -2.18 -1.95 -0.17
N HIS A 68 -2.52 -1.66 1.08
CA HIS A 68 -3.35 -0.51 1.47
C HIS A 68 -2.66 0.43 2.46
N CYS A 69 -1.39 0.15 2.79
CA CYS A 69 -0.61 0.90 3.77
C CYS A 69 -1.31 1.00 5.14
N THR A 70 -1.97 -0.10 5.53
CA THR A 70 -2.66 -0.25 6.82
C THR A 70 -2.11 -1.45 7.60
N CYS A 71 -2.80 -1.88 8.67
CA CYS A 71 -2.35 -2.98 9.52
C CYS A 71 -3.27 -4.20 9.44
N LEU A 72 -2.67 -5.38 9.45
CA LEU A 72 -3.33 -6.67 9.68
C LEU A 72 -3.12 -7.09 11.14
N PRO A 73 -3.99 -7.93 11.73
CA PRO A 73 -5.28 -8.36 11.18
C PRO A 73 -6.28 -7.20 11.11
N ARG A 74 -7.41 -7.40 10.41
CA ARG A 74 -8.45 -6.37 10.22
C ARG A 74 -9.69 -6.69 11.02
N VAL A 75 -10.48 -5.67 11.33
CA VAL A 75 -11.73 -5.82 12.07
C VAL A 75 -12.68 -6.74 11.30
N ASN A 76 -13.17 -7.76 11.99
CA ASN A 76 -14.22 -8.61 11.48
C ASN A 76 -15.57 -7.93 11.73
N LYS A 77 -16.20 -7.47 10.65
CA LYS A 77 -17.50 -6.80 10.67
C LYS A 77 -18.62 -7.60 11.37
N ALA A 78 -18.49 -8.91 11.49
CA ALA A 78 -19.48 -9.74 12.18
C ALA A 78 -19.60 -9.43 13.68
N PHE A 79 -18.55 -8.90 14.31
CA PHE A 79 -18.53 -8.59 15.75
C PHE A 79 -18.74 -7.10 16.04
N CYS A 80 -18.44 -6.25 15.05
CA CYS A 80 -18.61 -4.81 15.16
C CYS A 80 -20.08 -4.37 15.32
N GLY A 81 -20.33 -3.46 16.27
CA GLY A 81 -21.60 -2.80 16.53
C GLY A 81 -22.35 -3.36 17.73
N ASN A 82 -21.69 -4.18 18.55
CA ASN A 82 -22.26 -4.79 19.74
C ASN A 82 -21.97 -3.99 21.03
N ASN A 83 -21.31 -2.83 20.91
CA ASN A 83 -20.86 -1.94 22.00
C ASN A 83 -19.85 -2.59 22.95
N GLN A 84 -19.11 -3.61 22.51
CA GLN A 84 -18.04 -4.24 23.25
C GLN A 84 -16.83 -4.36 22.34
N ARG A 85 -15.71 -3.76 22.74
CA ARG A 85 -14.47 -3.84 21.98
C ARG A 85 -13.89 -5.24 22.10
N GLU A 86 -13.80 -5.97 20.99
CA GLU A 86 -13.31 -7.34 20.95
C GLU A 86 -12.16 -7.54 19.95
N GLY A 87 -11.16 -8.35 20.35
CA GLY A 87 -10.03 -8.69 19.48
C GLY A 87 -9.30 -7.47 18.92
N ILE A 88 -9.35 -7.31 17.60
CA ILE A 88 -8.64 -6.27 16.83
C ILE A 88 -9.44 -4.97 16.66
N GLU A 89 -10.64 -4.89 17.23
CA GLU A 89 -11.41 -3.64 17.26
C GLU A 89 -10.68 -2.58 18.08
N VAL A 90 -10.60 -1.37 17.53
CA VAL A 90 -10.02 -0.22 18.23
C VAL A 90 -11.07 0.45 19.11
N CYS A 91 -12.34 0.37 18.68
CA CYS A 91 -13.48 0.85 19.45
C CYS A 91 -14.76 0.13 18.98
N ASP A 92 -15.82 0.14 19.78
CA ASP A 92 -17.16 -0.26 19.33
C ASP A 92 -18.22 0.55 20.09
N GLY A 93 -18.90 1.48 19.40
CA GLY A 93 -20.07 2.17 19.93
C GLY A 93 -19.78 2.91 21.25
N THR A 94 -20.44 2.48 22.33
CA THR A 94 -20.23 3.00 23.70
C THR A 94 -19.28 2.18 24.56
N GLY A 95 -18.62 1.17 23.96
CA GLY A 95 -17.64 0.33 24.64
C GLY A 95 -16.32 1.06 24.91
N ASP A 96 -15.28 0.28 25.18
CA ASP A 96 -13.91 0.80 25.32
C ASP A 96 -13.43 1.42 24.00
N ASP A 97 -12.94 2.65 24.05
CA ASP A 97 -12.48 3.42 22.89
C ASP A 97 -10.98 3.69 23.00
N LYS A 98 -10.20 3.01 22.15
CA LYS A 98 -8.75 3.18 22.05
C LYS A 98 -8.32 4.16 20.97
N CYS A 99 -9.24 4.79 20.25
CA CYS A 99 -8.88 5.71 19.16
C CYS A 99 -8.12 6.93 19.66
N ALA A 100 -8.47 7.50 20.81
CA ALA A 100 -7.73 8.64 21.35
C ALA A 100 -6.29 8.26 21.75
N GLU A 101 -6.11 7.09 22.37
CA GLU A 101 -4.80 6.55 22.75
C GLU A 101 -3.96 6.25 21.51
N TYR A 102 -4.56 5.58 20.52
CA TYR A 102 -3.90 5.26 19.26
C TYR A 102 -3.50 6.52 18.50
N GLY A 103 -4.41 7.49 18.41
CA GLY A 103 -4.16 8.78 17.78
C GLY A 103 -2.95 9.51 18.37
N GLN A 104 -2.75 9.45 19.70
CA GLN A 104 -1.57 10.02 20.33
C GLN A 104 -0.27 9.33 19.91
N ARG A 105 -0.27 8.00 19.74
CA ARG A 105 0.91 7.25 19.28
C ARG A 105 1.29 7.55 17.84
N VAL A 106 0.30 7.84 16.99
CA VAL A 106 0.51 8.12 15.56
C VAL A 106 0.45 9.61 15.20
N ASN A 107 0.37 10.49 16.21
CA ASN A 107 0.24 11.94 16.06
C ASN A 107 -0.95 12.37 15.17
N MET A 108 -2.12 11.79 15.41
CA MET A 108 -3.37 12.10 14.72
C MET A 108 -4.52 12.23 15.71
N THR A 109 -5.48 13.10 15.41
CA THR A 109 -6.75 13.13 16.14
C THR A 109 -7.71 12.09 15.57
N LEU A 110 -7.83 10.96 16.27
CA LEU A 110 -8.68 9.85 15.88
C LEU A 110 -9.93 9.77 16.77
N VAL A 111 -11.08 9.43 16.16
CA VAL A 111 -12.37 9.28 16.86
C VAL A 111 -12.99 7.96 16.46
N CYS A 112 -13.67 7.29 17.40
CA CYS A 112 -14.33 6.03 17.11
C CYS A 112 -15.33 6.13 15.94
N ASN A 113 -15.24 5.18 15.02
CA ASN A 113 -16.23 4.97 13.98
C ASN A 113 -17.03 3.70 14.28
N PRO A 114 -18.25 3.83 14.84
CA PRO A 114 -19.04 2.66 15.25
C PRO A 114 -19.54 1.82 14.07
N LYS A 115 -19.39 2.29 12.82
CA LYS A 115 -19.73 1.49 11.63
C LYS A 115 -18.62 0.53 11.22
N THR A 116 -17.39 0.84 11.59
CA THR A 116 -16.19 0.09 11.19
C THR A 116 -15.48 -0.56 12.37
N CYS A 117 -15.79 -0.14 13.60
CA CYS A 117 -15.11 -0.52 14.85
C CYS A 117 -13.59 -0.29 14.78
N GLY A 118 -13.22 0.68 13.95
CA GLY A 118 -11.91 1.30 13.86
C GLY A 118 -12.05 2.80 14.08
N CYS A 119 -11.02 3.55 13.74
CA CYS A 119 -10.97 4.98 13.95
C CYS A 119 -11.21 5.76 12.66
N SER A 120 -11.93 6.86 12.78
CA SER A 120 -12.00 7.90 11.78
C SER A 120 -11.00 9.01 12.10
N ILE A 121 -10.43 9.59 11.05
CA ILE A 121 -9.63 10.79 11.14
C ILE A 121 -10.57 11.97 11.39
N ASN A 122 -10.38 12.68 12.50
CA ASN A 122 -11.19 13.87 12.85
C ASN A 122 -10.57 15.18 12.31
N GLU A 123 -9.46 15.07 11.59
CA GLU A 123 -8.78 16.18 10.94
C GLU A 123 -9.26 16.34 9.50
N LYS A 124 -9.30 17.58 9.02
CA LYS A 124 -9.54 17.83 7.60
C LYS A 124 -8.32 17.37 6.81
N LEU A 125 -8.52 16.41 5.93
CA LEU A 125 -7.52 16.01 4.94
C LEU A 125 -7.08 17.26 4.14
N PRO A 126 -5.78 17.57 4.11
CA PRO A 126 -5.26 18.65 3.28
C PRO A 126 -5.68 18.46 1.82
N ALA A 127 -6.05 19.54 1.13
CA ALA A 127 -6.51 19.45 -0.26
C ALA A 127 -5.42 18.92 -1.21
N ASP A 128 -4.15 19.14 -0.85
CA ASP A 128 -2.96 18.64 -1.53
C ASP A 128 -2.57 17.21 -1.11
N TYR A 129 -3.30 16.57 -0.20
CA TYR A 129 -3.07 15.17 0.13
C TYR A 129 -3.52 14.24 -1.01
N ASN A 130 -4.68 14.53 -1.61
CA ASN A 130 -5.22 13.76 -2.74
C ASN A 130 -4.46 14.09 -4.04
N PRO A 131 -3.69 13.15 -4.62
CA PRO A 131 -2.91 13.42 -5.83
C PRO A 131 -3.78 13.78 -7.05
N VAL A 132 -4.98 13.21 -7.17
CA VAL A 132 -5.94 13.52 -8.25
C VAL A 132 -6.46 14.95 -8.12
N ALA A 133 -6.68 15.43 -6.89
CA ALA A 133 -7.08 16.81 -6.66
C ALA A 133 -5.96 17.79 -7.04
N ILE A 134 -4.70 17.43 -6.77
CA ILE A 134 -3.56 18.24 -7.20
C ILE A 134 -3.45 18.25 -8.73
N GLU A 135 -3.57 17.11 -9.40
CA GLU A 135 -3.52 17.03 -10.86
C GLU A 135 -4.65 17.83 -11.50
N THR A 136 -5.86 17.72 -10.94
CA THR A 136 -7.02 18.51 -11.39
C THR A 136 -6.82 20.00 -11.14
N LEU A 137 -6.21 20.39 -10.00
CA LEU A 137 -5.90 21.78 -9.71
C LEU A 137 -4.79 22.30 -10.64
N ALA A 138 -3.75 21.54 -10.92
CA ALA A 138 -2.69 21.91 -11.86
C ALA A 138 -3.25 22.10 -13.27
N ASN A 139 -4.09 21.16 -13.72
CA ASN A 139 -4.74 21.20 -15.02
C ASN A 139 -5.77 22.36 -15.12
N SER A 140 -6.49 22.66 -14.05
CA SER A 140 -7.53 23.71 -14.04
C SER A 140 -6.98 25.11 -13.78
N THR A 141 -5.91 25.24 -12.99
CA THR A 141 -5.29 26.55 -12.74
C THR A 141 -4.43 27.00 -13.90
N GLN A 142 -4.00 26.10 -14.81
CA GLN A 142 -2.90 26.36 -15.74
C GLN A 142 -1.90 27.26 -15.03
N LYS A 143 -1.37 26.82 -13.88
CA LYS A 143 -0.34 27.58 -13.17
C LYS A 143 0.74 27.74 -14.23
N ILE A 144 0.75 28.89 -14.89
CA ILE A 144 1.53 29.12 -16.09
C ILE A 144 2.94 28.99 -15.55
N THR A 145 3.55 27.83 -15.78
CA THR A 145 4.95 27.60 -15.47
C THR A 145 5.69 28.59 -16.34
N VAL A 146 6.13 29.68 -15.71
CA VAL A 146 6.76 30.79 -16.42
C VAL A 146 8.24 30.45 -16.47
N CYS A 147 8.62 29.79 -17.55
CA CYS A 147 10.00 29.52 -17.80
C CYS A 147 10.82 30.82 -17.85
N GLY A 148 11.82 30.92 -16.96
CA GLY A 148 12.70 32.08 -16.78
C GLY A 148 12.45 32.90 -15.52
N ASP A 149 11.67 32.40 -14.56
CA ASP A 149 11.38 33.10 -13.29
C ASP A 149 12.40 32.79 -12.17
N LYS A 150 13.40 31.96 -12.48
CA LYS A 150 14.49 31.45 -11.61
C LYS A 150 14.04 30.46 -10.54
N LYS A 151 12.85 29.87 -10.68
CA LYS A 151 12.36 28.83 -9.79
C LYS A 151 11.95 27.63 -10.61
N VAL A 152 12.59 26.50 -10.38
CA VAL A 152 12.17 25.25 -11.01
C VAL A 152 10.81 24.86 -10.43
N GLU A 153 9.77 25.01 -11.24
CA GLU A 153 8.40 24.62 -10.89
C GLU A 153 8.11 23.16 -11.30
N ARG A 154 6.93 22.64 -10.92
CA ARG A 154 6.59 21.20 -11.02
C ARG A 154 6.72 20.64 -12.45
N ASP A 155 6.43 21.44 -13.47
CA ASP A 155 6.44 21.00 -14.88
C ASP A 155 7.73 21.40 -15.62
N GLU A 156 8.72 21.92 -14.89
CA GLU A 156 10.01 22.37 -15.41
C GLU A 156 11.11 21.41 -14.96
N ASP A 157 12.04 21.09 -15.87
CA ASP A 157 13.22 20.31 -15.51
C ASP A 157 14.37 21.22 -15.04
N CYS A 158 14.28 22.52 -15.34
CA CYS A 158 15.31 23.53 -15.11
C CYS A 158 14.73 24.93 -15.28
N ASP A 159 15.33 25.94 -14.65
CA ASP A 159 15.05 27.37 -14.85
C ASP A 159 16.29 28.17 -14.35
N PRO A 160 16.81 29.19 -15.06
CA PRO A 160 16.28 29.82 -16.28
C PRO A 160 16.78 29.20 -17.60
N PRO A 161 16.17 29.56 -18.75
CA PRO A 161 16.62 29.11 -20.07
C PRO A 161 18.11 29.37 -20.32
N ASN A 162 18.69 28.54 -21.19
CA ASN A 162 20.09 28.59 -21.61
C ASN A 162 21.09 28.41 -20.45
N THR A 163 20.68 27.74 -19.37
CA THR A 163 21.57 27.35 -18.27
C THR A 163 21.94 25.88 -18.35
N LEU A 164 23.02 25.50 -17.67
CA LEU A 164 23.41 24.09 -17.53
C LEU A 164 22.46 23.40 -16.56
N CYS A 165 21.97 22.23 -16.97
CA CYS A 165 21.08 21.39 -16.16
C CYS A 165 21.57 19.94 -16.20
N THR A 166 20.99 19.09 -15.34
CA THR A 166 21.28 17.65 -15.33
C THR A 166 20.05 16.91 -15.83
N THR A 167 20.21 16.12 -16.90
CA THR A 167 19.09 15.36 -17.48
C THR A 167 18.65 14.22 -16.55
N TYR A 168 17.51 13.60 -16.82
CA TYR A 168 17.05 12.42 -16.07
C TYR A 168 18.04 11.24 -16.09
N ARG A 169 18.95 11.19 -17.08
CA ARG A 169 20.03 10.20 -17.19
C ARG A 169 21.29 10.58 -16.42
N LYS A 170 21.27 11.70 -15.67
CA LYS A 170 22.41 12.28 -14.96
C LYS A 170 23.53 12.78 -15.88
N GLU A 171 23.19 13.16 -17.10
CA GLU A 171 24.11 13.73 -18.08
C GLU A 171 24.00 15.26 -18.10
N ALA A 172 25.04 15.95 -18.56
CA ALA A 172 25.00 17.40 -18.72
C ALA A 172 24.05 17.78 -19.86
N GLY A 173 23.10 18.67 -19.58
CA GLY A 173 22.15 19.21 -20.54
C GLY A 173 22.11 20.73 -20.55
N VAL A 174 21.33 21.28 -21.47
CA VAL A 174 21.03 22.72 -21.57
C VAL A 174 19.54 22.92 -21.38
N CYS A 175 19.21 23.89 -20.52
CA CYS A 175 17.84 24.27 -20.26
C CYS A 175 17.25 24.99 -21.48
N THR A 176 16.16 24.47 -22.02
CA THR A 176 15.52 25.03 -23.22
C THR A 176 14.60 26.21 -22.89
N GLN A 177 14.03 26.84 -23.93
CA GLN A 177 13.07 27.94 -23.76
C GLN A 177 11.74 27.47 -23.15
N LYS A 178 11.44 26.17 -23.17
CA LYS A 178 10.31 25.55 -22.48
C LYS A 178 10.70 24.94 -21.13
N CYS A 179 11.88 25.29 -20.58
CA CYS A 179 12.37 24.80 -19.29
C CYS A 179 12.47 23.28 -19.21
N LYS A 180 12.87 22.66 -20.33
CA LYS A 180 13.21 21.24 -20.40
C LYS A 180 14.71 21.05 -20.44
N CYS A 181 15.20 20.01 -19.79
CA CYS A 181 16.63 19.74 -19.74
C CYS A 181 16.99 18.74 -20.83
N LEU A 182 17.45 19.26 -21.97
CA LEU A 182 17.82 18.43 -23.13
C LEU A 182 19.35 18.35 -23.29
N PRO A 183 19.89 17.19 -23.69
CA PRO A 183 21.29 17.11 -24.08
C PRO A 183 21.55 17.93 -25.36
N PRO A 184 22.79 18.41 -25.59
CA PRO A 184 23.09 19.34 -26.69
C PRO A 184 22.71 18.84 -28.09
N ASP A 185 22.70 17.52 -28.30
CA ASP A 185 22.36 16.84 -29.55
C ASP A 185 20.85 16.78 -29.83
N MET A 186 20.00 17.13 -28.86
CA MET A 186 18.53 17.10 -28.96
C MET A 186 17.88 18.49 -28.92
N LEU A 187 18.68 19.57 -28.84
CA LEU A 187 18.17 20.94 -28.74
C LEU A 187 17.33 21.37 -29.96
N ASP A 188 17.67 20.89 -31.15
CA ASP A 188 16.95 21.22 -32.39
C ASP A 188 15.63 20.44 -32.56
N LYS A 189 15.32 19.51 -31.64
CA LYS A 189 14.14 18.63 -31.68
C LYS A 189 13.17 18.85 -30.52
N GLU A 190 13.27 20.00 -29.85
CA GLU A 190 12.46 20.33 -28.67
C GLU A 190 10.94 20.16 -28.92
N ASP A 191 10.45 20.44 -30.13
CA ASP A 191 9.03 20.30 -30.49
C ASP A 191 8.55 18.85 -30.65
N GLU A 192 9.45 17.90 -30.96
CA GLU A 192 9.13 16.49 -31.21
C GLU A 192 8.99 15.70 -29.89
N ILE A 193 9.58 16.21 -28.80
CA ILE A 193 9.62 15.57 -27.47
C ILE A 193 8.42 16.01 -26.61
N THR A 194 7.80 17.16 -26.91
CA THR A 194 6.66 17.73 -26.16
C THR A 194 5.26 17.31 -26.64
N ALA A 195 5.15 16.37 -27.59
CA ALA A 195 3.84 15.90 -28.04
C ALA A 195 3.16 15.02 -26.95
N PRO A 196 1.86 15.23 -26.63
CA PRO A 196 1.14 14.35 -25.71
C PRO A 196 1.08 12.95 -26.31
N PHE A 197 1.49 11.96 -25.52
CA PHE A 197 1.49 10.54 -25.85
C PHE A 197 0.04 10.06 -26.02
N ASN A 198 -0.51 10.22 -27.22
CA ASN A 198 -1.81 9.65 -27.58
C ASN A 198 -1.61 8.16 -27.84
N VAL A 199 -1.80 7.33 -26.80
CA VAL A 199 -1.84 5.87 -26.96
C VAL A 199 -3.10 5.52 -27.73
N SER A 200 -2.99 5.49 -29.05
CA SER A 200 -3.97 4.84 -29.92
C SER A 200 -3.69 3.34 -29.91
N THR A 201 -4.60 2.62 -29.27
CA THR A 201 -4.66 1.15 -29.24
C THR A 201 -4.66 0.62 -30.67
N THR A 202 -3.56 -0.01 -31.09
CA THR A 202 -3.59 -0.95 -32.20
C THR A 202 -2.91 -2.23 -31.76
N ASN A 203 -3.74 -3.27 -31.66
CA ASN A 203 -3.31 -4.66 -31.60
C ASN A 203 -2.46 -4.94 -32.84
N GLU A 204 -1.23 -5.37 -32.67
CA GLU A 204 -0.64 -6.34 -33.59
C GLU A 204 0.48 -7.17 -32.93
N THR A 205 0.30 -8.46 -33.14
CA THR A 205 1.03 -9.64 -32.69
C THR A 205 2.46 -9.75 -33.24
N ASN A 206 3.23 -10.59 -32.53
CA ASN A 206 4.49 -11.25 -32.88
C ASN A 206 5.75 -10.42 -32.70
N THR A 207 6.63 -10.85 -31.80
CA THR A 207 7.87 -11.55 -32.19
C THR A 207 8.45 -12.32 -31.00
N THR A 208 8.61 -13.62 -31.21
CA THR A 208 9.27 -14.61 -30.37
C THR A 208 10.78 -14.39 -30.35
N LEU A 209 11.43 -14.47 -29.19
CA LEU A 209 12.84 -14.85 -29.11
C LEU A 209 13.06 -15.76 -27.90
N THR A 210 13.34 -17.00 -28.25
CA THR A 210 13.82 -18.13 -27.44
C THR A 210 15.25 -17.92 -26.97
N ASN A 211 15.57 -18.37 -25.75
CA ASN A 211 16.73 -19.22 -25.40
C ASN A 211 16.68 -19.48 -23.88
N THR A 212 16.26 -20.66 -23.44
CA THR A 212 16.99 -21.93 -23.26
C THR A 212 17.79 -21.99 -21.96
N SER A 213 17.38 -22.97 -21.17
CA SER A 213 17.80 -23.47 -19.87
C SER A 213 19.30 -23.51 -19.58
N GLU A 214 19.64 -23.32 -18.30
CA GLU A 214 20.53 -24.28 -17.65
C GLU A 214 20.11 -24.54 -16.20
N LEU A 215 20.03 -25.84 -15.91
CA LEU A 215 19.56 -26.52 -14.71
C LEU A 215 20.80 -26.82 -13.86
N LEU A 216 20.82 -26.43 -12.58
CA LEU A 216 21.83 -26.90 -11.64
C LEU A 216 21.15 -27.53 -10.42
N THR A 217 21.38 -28.85 -10.32
CA THR A 217 21.02 -29.77 -9.25
C THR A 217 21.80 -29.48 -7.94
N PRO A 218 21.25 -29.85 -6.77
CA PRO A 218 21.95 -29.78 -5.48
C PRO A 218 22.75 -31.08 -5.22
N PRO A 219 23.86 -31.03 -4.46
CA PRO A 219 24.55 -32.23 -4.02
C PRO A 219 23.94 -32.79 -2.72
N GLU A 220 23.77 -34.10 -2.73
CA GLU A 220 23.46 -34.96 -1.59
C GLU A 220 24.76 -35.33 -0.86
N SER A 221 24.74 -35.40 0.47
CA SER A 221 25.79 -36.01 1.27
C SER A 221 25.19 -36.53 2.58
N GLU A 222 25.00 -37.83 2.64
CA GLU A 222 24.70 -38.61 3.85
C GLU A 222 25.80 -38.45 4.89
N ASN A 223 25.42 -38.38 6.16
CA ASN A 223 26.19 -39.03 7.22
C ASN A 223 25.27 -39.39 8.40
N ASN A 224 25.13 -40.70 8.62
CA ASN A 224 24.49 -41.31 9.77
C ASN A 224 25.38 -41.18 11.01
N THR A 225 24.84 -40.76 12.14
CA THR A 225 25.28 -41.22 13.46
C THR A 225 24.09 -41.21 14.42
N THR A 226 23.73 -42.40 14.89
CA THR A 226 22.70 -42.68 15.90
C THR A 226 23.28 -42.44 17.30
N GLN A 227 22.54 -41.74 18.16
CA GLN A 227 22.59 -41.95 19.62
C GLN A 227 21.23 -41.57 20.27
N GLU A 228 20.87 -42.35 21.29
CA GLU A 228 19.55 -42.56 21.88
C GLU A 228 18.93 -41.38 22.67
N LEU A 229 17.61 -41.26 22.47
CA LEU A 229 16.51 -41.21 23.47
C LEU A 229 16.59 -40.23 24.67
N SER A 230 15.76 -39.19 24.60
CA SER A 230 14.96 -38.71 25.74
C SER A 230 13.58 -38.32 25.19
N GLU A 231 12.53 -38.92 25.75
CA GLU A 231 11.13 -38.79 25.30
C GLU A 231 10.54 -37.42 25.66
N GLU A 232 10.19 -36.62 24.64
CA GLU A 232 9.16 -35.59 24.71
C GLU A 232 8.05 -35.94 23.70
N PRO A 233 6.76 -35.73 24.02
CA PRO A 233 5.69 -36.01 23.08
C PRO A 233 5.84 -35.08 21.87
N PRO A 234 5.69 -35.58 20.64
CA PRO A 234 5.91 -34.77 19.46
C PRO A 234 4.92 -33.60 19.46
N GLU A 235 5.44 -32.37 19.42
CA GLU A 235 4.63 -31.19 19.19
C GLU A 235 3.80 -31.40 17.94
N GLN A 236 2.50 -31.54 18.11
CA GLN A 236 1.58 -31.67 17.00
C GLN A 236 1.64 -30.39 16.19
N GLY A 237 2.16 -30.49 14.95
CA GLY A 237 2.20 -29.39 14.01
C GLY A 237 0.82 -28.75 13.84
N PHE A 238 0.80 -27.47 13.50
CA PHE A 238 -0.40 -26.64 13.38
C PHE A 238 -1.60 -27.34 12.70
N PHE A 239 -1.36 -28.11 11.63
CA PHE A 239 -2.41 -28.85 10.92
C PHE A 239 -3.04 -29.97 11.74
N ALA A 240 -2.28 -30.69 12.57
CA ALA A 240 -2.82 -31.73 13.43
C ALA A 240 -3.71 -31.12 14.54
N ARG A 241 -3.31 -29.97 15.09
CA ARG A 241 -4.12 -29.21 16.05
C ARG A 241 -5.42 -28.69 15.44
N PHE A 242 -5.35 -28.18 14.20
CA PHE A 242 -6.51 -27.70 13.47
C PHE A 242 -7.51 -28.83 13.15
N ILE A 243 -7.02 -30.00 12.72
CA ILE A 243 -7.87 -31.17 12.45
C ILE A 243 -8.50 -31.72 13.74
N SER A 244 -7.75 -31.74 14.84
CA SER A 244 -8.28 -32.21 16.13
C SER A 244 -9.35 -31.26 16.70
N TRP A 245 -9.21 -29.95 16.48
CA TRP A 245 -10.23 -28.96 16.83
C TRP A 245 -11.48 -29.10 15.95
N LEU A 246 -11.31 -29.31 14.64
CA LEU A 246 -12.43 -29.56 13.73
C LEU A 246 -13.19 -30.85 14.08
N ALA A 247 -12.49 -31.93 14.43
CA ALA A 247 -13.13 -33.18 14.85
C ALA A 247 -13.95 -33.02 16.15
N GLY A 248 -13.50 -32.14 17.05
CA GLY A 248 -14.21 -31.82 18.30
C GLY A 248 -15.47 -30.98 18.12
N LEU A 249 -15.63 -30.28 16.99
CA LEU A 249 -16.84 -29.48 16.69
C LEU A 249 -18.02 -30.33 16.20
N PHE A 250 -17.78 -31.59 15.81
CA PHE A 250 -18.80 -32.49 15.27
C PHE A 250 -18.94 -33.80 16.07
N SER A 251 -18.34 -33.87 17.27
CA SER A 251 -18.54 -34.96 18.24
C SER A 251 -19.51 -34.56 19.35
#